data_AF-X0XFJ7-F1
#
_entry.id   AF-X0XFJ7-F1
#
_cell.length_a   1.000
_cell.length_b   1.000
_cell.length_c   1.000
_cell.angle_alpha   90.00
_cell.angle_beta   90.00
_cell.angle_gamma   90.00
#
_symmetry.space_group_name_H-M   'P 1'
#
loop_
_entity.id
_entity.type
_entity.pdbx_description
1 polymer ?
#
loop_
_entity_poly.entity_id
_entity_poly.type
_entity_poly.pdbx_seq_one_letter_code
_entity_poly.pdbx_strand_id
1 'polypeptide(L)'
;MIAPLKRQTHKKTIKLLPQEKEGHYQFKGKFVATRNAINMFGEAVIVAAHITLLKEVKRKGGLDYLQVFEIDSEKLWFIDDVSHVTCLLPKDY
;
A
#
# COMPACT_ATOMS: atom_id res chain seq x y z
N MET A 1 18.64 12.53 -35.15
CA MET A 1 17.85 12.84 -33.94
C MET A 1 17.15 11.57 -33.51
N ILE A 2 17.54 10.98 -32.37
CA ILE A 2 16.97 9.71 -31.89
C ILE A 2 15.75 10.08 -31.03
N ALA A 3 14.56 9.60 -31.40
CA ALA A 3 13.35 9.85 -30.62
C ALA A 3 13.46 9.21 -29.22
N PRO A 4 13.00 9.87 -28.16
CA PRO A 4 13.01 9.27 -26.83
C PRO A 4 12.02 8.10 -26.81
N LEU A 5 12.55 6.90 -26.51
CA LEU A 5 11.75 5.71 -26.26
C LEU A 5 10.74 6.02 -25.15
N LYS A 6 9.45 6.10 -25.52
CA LYS A 6 8.33 6.16 -24.57
C LYS A 6 8.45 4.95 -23.64
N ARG A 7 8.83 5.17 -22.39
CA ARG A 7 8.71 4.15 -21.33
C ARG A 7 7.25 3.74 -21.29
N GLN A 8 6.96 2.50 -21.69
CA GLN A 8 5.64 1.91 -21.50
C GLN A 8 5.34 1.93 -20.00
N THR A 9 4.45 2.82 -19.58
CA THR A 9 3.88 2.79 -18.23
C THR A 9 2.95 1.58 -18.18
N HIS A 10 3.49 0.43 -17.79
CA HIS A 10 2.66 -0.70 -17.40
C HIS A 10 1.76 -0.23 -16.25
N LYS A 11 0.44 -0.19 -16.50
CA LYS A 11 -0.55 0.07 -15.46
C LYS A 11 -0.52 -1.11 -14.50
N LYS A 12 0.14 -0.93 -13.34
CA LYS A 12 0.05 -1.90 -12.24
C LYS A 12 -1.38 -1.89 -11.70
N THR A 13 -1.95 -3.07 -11.48
CA THR A 13 -3.27 -3.19 -10.87
C THR A 13 -3.10 -3.20 -9.36
N ILE A 14 -3.72 -2.25 -8.66
CA ILE A 14 -3.66 -2.15 -7.20
C ILE A 14 -5.02 -2.59 -6.65
N LYS A 15 -5.07 -3.71 -5.94
CA LYS A 15 -6.29 -4.26 -5.37
C LYS A 15 -6.18 -4.39 -3.86
N LEU A 16 -7.11 -3.80 -3.13
CA LEU A 16 -7.25 -4.05 -1.69
C LEU A 16 -7.98 -5.38 -1.47
N LEU A 17 -7.38 -6.29 -0.71
CA LEU A 17 -7.97 -7.58 -0.38
C LEU A 17 -8.99 -7.44 0.78
N PRO A 18 -9.90 -8.41 0.94
CA PRO A 18 -10.78 -8.46 2.10
C PRO A 18 -10.01 -8.45 3.40
N GLN A 19 -10.55 -7.77 4.40
CA GLN A 19 -9.99 -7.71 5.75
C GLN A 19 -10.17 -9.07 6.44
N GLU A 20 -9.23 -9.44 7.31
CA GLU A 20 -9.40 -10.64 8.14
C GLU A 20 -10.37 -10.39 9.29
N LYS A 21 -10.30 -9.21 9.91
CA LYS A 21 -11.17 -8.80 11.02
C LYS A 21 -11.77 -7.43 10.78
N GLU A 22 -12.80 -7.11 11.55
CA GLU A 22 -13.25 -5.73 11.69
C GLU A 22 -12.33 -4.98 12.65
N GLY A 23 -12.26 -3.66 12.51
CA GLY A 23 -11.45 -2.83 13.38
C GLY A 23 -11.75 -1.34 13.25
N HIS A 24 -11.14 -0.57 14.14
CA HIS A 24 -11.31 0.88 14.22
C HIS A 24 -10.02 1.66 13.90
N TYR A 25 -9.01 0.98 13.36
CA TYR A 25 -7.73 1.59 13.02
C TYR A 25 -7.91 2.61 11.90
N GLN A 26 -7.18 3.71 12.04
CA GLN A 26 -7.42 4.92 11.26
C GLN A 26 -6.31 5.19 10.24
N PHE A 27 -5.16 4.51 10.36
CA PHE A 27 -4.00 4.68 9.51
C PHE A 27 -3.54 6.16 9.46
N LYS A 28 -3.60 6.85 10.60
CA LYS A 28 -3.26 8.28 10.74
C LYS A 28 -1.85 8.54 11.28
N GLY A 29 -1.15 7.48 11.69
CA GLY A 29 0.21 7.56 12.18
C GLY A 29 1.20 8.02 11.11
N LYS A 30 2.47 8.15 11.51
CA LYS A 30 3.55 8.51 10.58
C LYS A 30 3.72 7.39 9.54
N PHE A 31 3.52 7.74 8.27
CA PHE A 31 3.67 6.79 7.18
C PHE A 31 5.15 6.51 6.88
N VAL A 32 5.52 5.24 6.88
CA VAL A 32 6.85 4.75 6.55
C VAL A 32 6.75 3.50 5.66
N ALA A 33 7.73 3.29 4.80
CA ALA A 33 7.78 2.11 3.92
C ALA A 33 9.17 1.47 3.95
N THR A 34 9.23 0.13 3.90
CA THR A 34 10.51 -0.58 3.83
C THR A 34 11.19 -0.31 2.50
N ARG A 35 12.52 -0.35 2.51
CA ARG A 35 13.32 -0.21 1.28
C ARG A 35 12.97 -1.29 0.26
N ASN A 36 12.69 -2.50 0.71
CA ASN A 36 12.31 -3.61 -0.17
C ASN A 36 10.97 -3.37 -0.86
N ALA A 37 9.96 -2.86 -0.14
CA ALA A 37 8.67 -2.49 -0.73
C ALA A 37 8.82 -1.36 -1.77
N ILE A 38 9.61 -0.33 -1.46
CA ILE A 38 9.90 0.77 -2.39
C ILE A 38 10.62 0.25 -3.64
N ASN A 39 11.63 -0.60 -3.48
CA ASN A 39 12.38 -1.17 -4.60
C ASN A 39 11.50 -2.05 -5.50
N MET A 40 10.58 -2.83 -4.92
CA MET A 40 9.70 -3.73 -5.67
C MET A 40 8.59 -2.98 -6.41
N PHE A 41 7.90 -2.08 -5.73
CA PHE A 41 6.70 -1.45 -6.28
C PHE A 41 6.93 -0.06 -6.87
N GLY A 42 7.91 0.68 -6.35
CA GLY A 42 8.16 2.08 -6.64
C GLY A 42 7.33 3.01 -5.76
N GLU A 43 7.88 4.18 -5.45
CA GLU A 43 7.27 5.16 -4.54
C GLU A 43 5.85 5.56 -4.97
N ALA A 44 5.62 5.80 -6.26
CA ALA A 44 4.32 6.20 -6.78
C ALA A 44 3.22 5.16 -6.49
N VAL A 45 3.57 3.87 -6.53
CA VAL A 45 2.62 2.78 -6.28
C VAL A 45 2.33 2.66 -4.79
N ILE A 46 3.36 2.78 -3.95
CA ILE A 46 3.22 2.82 -2.49
C ILE A 46 2.29 3.97 -2.07
N VAL A 47 2.50 5.17 -2.62
CA VAL A 47 1.66 6.34 -2.34
C VAL A 47 0.23 6.13 -2.84
N ALA A 48 0.04 5.57 -4.03
CA ALA A 48 -1.30 5.27 -4.55
C ALA A 48 -2.06 4.24 -3.71
N ALA A 49 -1.38 3.20 -3.23
CA ALA A 49 -1.94 2.22 -2.30
C ALA A 49 -2.31 2.87 -0.97
N HIS A 50 -1.43 3.70 -0.40
CA HIS A 50 -1.70 4.44 0.84
C HIS A 50 -2.92 5.38 0.72
N ILE A 51 -3.04 6.13 -0.39
CA ILE A 51 -4.22 6.97 -0.64
C ILE A 51 -5.49 6.13 -0.74
N THR A 52 -5.41 4.95 -1.37
CA THR A 52 -6.55 4.03 -1.51
C THR A 52 -6.98 3.49 -0.14
N LEU A 53 -6.02 3.15 0.71
CA LEU A 53 -6.23 2.74 2.09
C LEU A 53 -6.97 3.82 2.89
N LEU A 54 -6.49 5.07 2.86
CA LEU A 54 -7.13 6.18 3.59
C LEU A 54 -8.57 6.45 3.13
N LYS A 55 -8.85 6.30 1.83
CA LYS A 55 -10.22 6.40 1.30
C LYS A 55 -11.11 5.30 1.87
N GLU A 56 -10.58 4.09 1.99
CA GLU A 56 -11.31 2.95 2.54
C GLU A 56 -11.60 3.13 4.03
N VAL A 57 -10.61 3.61 4.81
CA VAL A 57 -10.80 3.97 6.22
C VAL A 57 -11.94 4.98 6.36
N LYS A 58 -11.91 6.05 5.55
CA LYS A 58 -12.96 7.08 5.59
C LYS A 58 -14.35 6.51 5.25
N ARG A 59 -14.41 5.55 4.32
CA ARG A 59 -15.66 4.92 3.89
C ARG A 59 -16.27 4.05 4.98
N LYS A 60 -15.44 3.29 5.71
CA LYS A 60 -15.89 2.31 6.72
C LYS A 60 -15.90 2.84 8.16
N GLY A 61 -15.29 4.00 8.40
CA GLY A 61 -15.14 4.55 9.76
C GLY A 61 -13.99 3.91 10.57
N GLY A 62 -13.20 3.05 9.94
CA GLY A 62 -12.14 2.27 10.56
C GLY A 62 -11.92 0.96 9.82
N LEU A 63 -10.74 0.37 10.02
CA LEU A 63 -10.36 -0.91 9.43
C LEU A 63 -9.62 -1.80 10.45
N ASP A 64 -9.35 -3.03 10.06
CA ASP A 64 -8.37 -3.91 10.72
C ASP A 64 -6.99 -3.23 10.74
N TYR A 65 -6.18 -3.54 11.75
CA TYR A 65 -4.83 -2.97 11.90
C TYR A 65 -3.89 -3.42 10.78
N LEU A 66 -4.14 -4.59 10.18
CA LEU A 66 -3.43 -5.13 9.02
C LEU A 66 -4.32 -5.04 7.78
N GLN A 67 -3.82 -4.37 6.75
CA GLN A 67 -4.45 -4.31 5.43
C GLN A 67 -3.51 -4.83 4.36
N VAL A 68 -4.06 -5.63 3.44
CA VAL A 68 -3.27 -6.31 2.41
C VAL A 68 -3.71 -5.83 1.03
N PHE A 69 -2.75 -5.31 0.28
CA PHE A 69 -2.90 -5.05 -1.14
C PHE A 69 -2.27 -6.18 -1.96
N GLU A 70 -2.90 -6.49 -3.09
CA GLU A 70 -2.36 -7.33 -4.17
C GLU A 70 -2.00 -6.41 -5.35
N ILE A 71 -0.73 -6.45 -5.75
CA ILE A 71 -0.18 -5.65 -6.85
C ILE A 71 0.63 -6.58 -7.74
N ASP A 72 0.14 -6.79 -8.97
CA ASP A 72 0.77 -7.72 -9.94
C ASP A 72 1.06 -9.11 -9.32
N SER A 73 0.09 -9.64 -8.56
CA SER A 73 0.17 -10.91 -7.81
C SER A 73 1.14 -10.95 -6.63
N GLU A 74 1.80 -9.84 -6.31
CA GLU A 74 2.60 -9.68 -5.10
C GLU A 74 1.82 -8.99 -3.99
N LYS A 75 2.11 -9.35 -2.73
CA LYS A 75 1.43 -8.77 -1.57
C LYS A 75 2.20 -7.58 -1.02
N LEU A 76 1.46 -6.54 -0.65
CA LEU A 76 1.94 -5.36 0.06
C LEU A 76 1.10 -5.16 1.32
N TRP A 77 1.75 -5.18 2.49
CA TRP A 77 1.08 -5.04 3.77
C TRP A 77 1.16 -3.60 4.27
N PHE A 78 0.09 -3.17 4.92
CA PHE A 78 0.02 -1.94 5.71
C PHE A 78 -0.37 -2.32 7.12
N ILE A 79 0.46 -1.95 8.10
CA ILE A 79 0.24 -2.21 9.52
C ILE A 79 0.14 -0.88 10.25
N ASP A 80 -0.93 -0.66 11.00
CA ASP A 80 -1.11 0.49 11.88
C ASP A 80 -0.82 0.11 13.33
N ASP A 81 0.26 0.65 13.91
CA ASP A 81 0.61 0.48 15.33
C ASP A 81 0.15 1.66 16.21
N VAL A 82 -0.75 2.51 15.68
CA VAL A 82 -1.23 3.78 16.24
C VAL A 82 -0.25 4.94 16.04
N SER A 83 1.05 4.71 16.20
CA SER A 83 2.08 5.74 16.05
C SER A 83 2.61 5.86 14.61
N HIS A 84 2.74 4.73 13.95
CA HIS A 84 3.27 4.56 12.61
C HIS A 84 2.32 3.71 11.78
N VAL A 85 2.27 4.06 10.49
CA VAL A 85 1.69 3.21 9.45
C VAL A 85 2.85 2.67 8.65
N THR A 86 3.14 1.38 8.82
CA THR A 86 4.27 0.72 8.19
C THR A 86 3.81 -0.03 6.95
N CYS A 87 4.41 0.28 5.82
CA CYS A 87 4.20 -0.39 4.54
C CYS A 87 5.38 -1.33 4.23
N LEU A 88 5.12 -2.64 4.12
CA LEU A 88 6.18 -3.63 3.97
C LEU A 88 5.75 -4.83 3.12
N LEU A 89 6.74 -5.60 2.66
CA LEU A 89 6.48 -6.91 2.05
C LEU A 89 6.25 -7.95 3.15
N PRO A 90 5.45 -9.01 2.94
CA PRO A 90 5.25 -10.07 3.95
C PRO A 90 6.55 -10.69 4.47
N LYS A 91 7.59 -10.75 3.62
CA LYS A 91 8.91 -11.30 3.95
C LYS A 91 9.80 -10.36 4.78
N ASP A 92 9.39 -9.10 4.95
CA ASP A 92 10.12 -8.11 5.76
C ASP A 92 9.67 -8.15 7.24
N TYR A 93 8.61 -8.91 7.56
CA TYR A 93 8.09 -9.13 8.91
C TYR A 93 8.65 -10.43 9.48
#